data_AF-U2ECL0-F1
#
_entry.id   AF-U2ECL0-F1
#
_cell.length_a   1.000
_cell.length_b   1.000
_cell.length_c   1.000
_cell.angle_alpha   90.00
_cell.angle_beta   90.00
_cell.angle_gamma   90.00
#
_symmetry.space_group_name_H-M   'P 1'
#
loop_
_entity.id
_entity.type
_entity.pdbx_description
1 polymer ?
#
loop_
_entity_poly.entity_id
_entity_poly.type
_entity_poly.pdbx_seq_one_letter_code
_entity_poly.pdbx_strand_id
1 'polypeptide(L)'
;MDGLKVDHILDVFDVMFPDAYCELNHSNHFELLVAVMLSAQTTDKSVNQLTEALFEKYKIPNDYANAPIVELEQDLKRIGLYKTKAKNVKKMSQILIDEYDGKVPDTREELEKLPGVGRKTANVVLSVCFDQPAFAVDTHVARVSKRLGIANENDTPLKIEKKLIDVFPEEKWCALHHQMIFFWTLSLYS
;
A
#
# COMPACT_ATOMS: atom_id res chain seq x y z
N MET A 1 -12.53 18.50 15.77
CA MET A 1 -11.52 19.51 15.35
C MET A 1 -12.28 20.62 14.65
N ASP A 2 -11.93 21.89 14.82
CA ASP A 2 -12.58 22.96 14.06
C ASP A 2 -12.07 22.97 12.60
N GLY A 3 -12.86 23.54 11.69
CA GLY A 3 -12.52 23.56 10.25
C GLY A 3 -11.24 24.32 9.94
N LEU A 4 -10.97 25.42 10.66
CA LEU A 4 -9.76 26.23 10.48
C LEU A 4 -8.47 25.43 10.77
N LYS A 5 -8.49 24.54 11.75
CA LYS A 5 -7.35 23.67 12.04
C LYS A 5 -7.20 22.56 10.98
N VAL A 6 -8.29 22.10 10.36
CA VAL A 6 -8.23 21.12 9.25
C VAL A 6 -7.59 21.75 8.02
N ASP A 7 -8.06 22.94 7.62
CA ASP A 7 -7.53 23.66 6.45
C ASP A 7 -6.03 23.97 6.63
N HIS A 8 -5.65 24.44 7.83
CA HIS A 8 -4.25 24.70 8.13
C HIS A 8 -3.37 23.44 8.05
N ILE A 9 -3.87 22.28 8.49
CA ILE A 9 -3.13 21.02 8.36
C ILE A 9 -2.92 20.67 6.89
N LEU A 10 -3.97 20.77 6.07
CA LEU A 10 -3.89 20.49 4.63
C LEU A 10 -2.91 21.44 3.94
N ASP A 11 -3.00 22.74 4.20
CA ASP A 11 -2.11 23.75 3.61
C ASP A 11 -0.64 23.48 3.96
N VAL A 12 -0.34 23.12 5.20
CA VAL A 12 1.02 22.80 5.64
C VAL A 12 1.53 21.54 4.94
N PHE A 13 0.72 20.49 4.83
CA PHE A 13 1.12 19.27 4.13
C PHE A 13 1.30 19.51 2.61
N ASP A 14 0.42 20.29 1.98
CA ASP A 14 0.50 20.65 0.56
C ASP A 14 1.78 21.46 0.26
N VAL A 15 2.22 22.32 1.18
CA VAL A 15 3.49 23.06 1.03
C VAL A 15 4.72 22.19 1.32
N MET A 16 4.66 21.33 2.34
CA MET A 16 5.83 20.54 2.77
C MET A 16 6.09 19.33 1.87
N PHE A 17 5.03 18.71 1.36
CA PHE A 17 5.11 17.48 0.55
C PHE A 17 4.14 17.56 -0.65
N PRO A 18 4.35 18.51 -1.57
CA PRO A 18 3.47 18.70 -2.73
C PRO A 18 3.46 17.47 -3.66
N ASP A 19 4.57 16.73 -3.70
CA ASP A 19 4.80 15.60 -4.60
C ASP A 19 4.85 14.27 -3.81
N ALA A 20 4.02 14.07 -2.80
CA ALA A 20 3.98 12.80 -2.08
C ALA A 20 3.26 11.72 -2.92
N TYR A 21 3.98 10.66 -3.31
CA TYR A 21 3.45 9.58 -4.16
C TYR A 21 3.87 8.19 -3.64
N CYS A 22 3.31 7.13 -4.23
CA CYS A 22 3.71 5.76 -3.93
C CYS A 22 5.10 5.47 -4.52
N GLU A 23 6.11 5.23 -3.67
CA GLU A 23 7.49 5.01 -4.11
C GLU A 23 7.73 3.65 -4.80
N LEU A 24 6.74 2.77 -4.85
CA LEU A 24 6.88 1.44 -5.46
C LEU A 24 6.79 1.51 -6.99
N ASN A 25 7.81 1.05 -7.69
CA ASN A 25 7.85 1.03 -9.15
C ASN A 25 6.88 -0.01 -9.72
N HIS A 26 5.98 0.41 -10.60
CA HIS A 26 4.99 -0.43 -11.27
C HIS A 26 4.52 0.22 -12.58
N SER A 27 4.08 -0.59 -13.54
CA SER A 27 3.53 -0.15 -14.83
C SER A 27 2.04 -0.46 -15.01
N ASN A 28 1.48 -1.29 -14.13
CA ASN A 28 0.09 -1.73 -14.18
C ASN A 28 -0.40 -2.19 -12.80
N HIS A 29 -1.70 -2.48 -12.69
CA HIS A 29 -2.33 -2.82 -11.40
C HIS A 29 -1.79 -4.10 -10.78
N PHE A 30 -1.43 -5.09 -11.60
CA PHE A 30 -0.92 -6.37 -11.12
C PHE A 30 0.48 -6.22 -10.54
N GLU A 31 1.36 -5.47 -11.22
CA GLU A 31 2.68 -5.13 -10.70
C GLU A 31 2.60 -4.37 -9.38
N LEU A 32 1.69 -3.39 -9.26
CA LEU A 32 1.51 -2.70 -7.98
C LEU A 32 1.04 -3.66 -6.88
N LEU A 33 0.04 -4.49 -7.15
CA LEU A 33 -0.46 -5.46 -6.20
C LEU A 33 0.66 -6.38 -5.68
N VAL A 34 1.49 -6.89 -6.59
CA VAL A 34 2.66 -7.71 -6.23
C VAL A 34 3.65 -6.88 -5.40
N ALA A 35 4.02 -5.68 -5.85
CA ALA A 35 4.98 -4.83 -5.14
C ALA A 35 4.53 -4.49 -3.71
N VAL A 36 3.27 -4.10 -3.51
CA VAL A 36 2.72 -3.75 -2.19
C VAL A 36 2.60 -5.00 -1.29
N MET A 37 2.28 -6.16 -1.84
CA MET A 37 2.30 -7.42 -1.07
C MET A 37 3.74 -7.77 -0.63
N LEU A 38 4.72 -7.58 -1.51
CA LEU A 38 6.13 -7.81 -1.22
C LEU A 38 6.74 -6.78 -0.25
N SER A 39 6.20 -5.56 -0.17
CA SER A 39 6.68 -4.52 0.76
C SER A 39 6.31 -4.77 2.22
N ALA A 40 5.45 -5.75 2.50
CA ALA A 40 5.15 -6.15 3.87
C ALA A 40 6.46 -6.50 4.64
N GLN A 41 6.78 -5.69 5.67
CA GLN A 41 8.00 -5.79 6.47
C GLN A 41 9.28 -5.73 5.61
N THR A 42 9.30 -4.93 4.56
CA THR A 42 10.44 -4.74 3.65
C THR A 42 10.44 -3.30 3.17
N THR A 43 11.62 -2.71 2.92
CA THR A 43 11.69 -1.32 2.45
C THR A 43 11.34 -1.22 0.98
N ASP A 44 10.68 -0.13 0.57
CA ASP A 44 10.30 0.12 -0.82
C ASP A 44 11.53 0.09 -1.74
N LYS A 45 12.67 0.63 -1.29
CA LYS A 45 13.96 0.50 -2.01
C LYS A 45 14.35 -0.94 -2.30
N SER A 46 14.21 -1.85 -1.34
CA SER A 46 14.56 -3.27 -1.52
C SER A 46 13.58 -3.96 -2.46
N VAL A 47 12.30 -3.57 -2.40
CA VAL A 47 11.28 -4.07 -3.32
C VAL A 47 11.56 -3.59 -4.74
N ASN A 48 11.82 -2.30 -4.95
CA ASN A 48 12.12 -1.74 -6.27
C ASN A 48 13.34 -2.38 -6.94
N GLN A 49 14.40 -2.62 -6.17
CA GLN A 49 15.60 -3.33 -6.67
C GLN A 49 15.31 -4.79 -7.04
N LEU A 50 14.35 -5.42 -6.36
CA LEU A 50 13.94 -6.79 -6.64
C LEU A 50 13.00 -6.85 -7.85
N THR A 51 12.04 -5.93 -7.92
CA THR A 51 10.96 -5.95 -8.92
C THR A 51 11.45 -5.60 -10.32
N GLU A 52 12.55 -4.86 -10.46
CA GLU A 52 13.20 -4.57 -11.75
C GLU A 52 13.42 -5.86 -12.57
N ALA A 53 14.11 -6.85 -12.00
CA ALA A 53 14.32 -8.14 -12.68
C ALA A 53 13.09 -9.07 -12.58
N LEU A 54 12.30 -8.96 -11.51
CA LEU A 54 11.14 -9.83 -11.29
C LEU A 54 10.06 -9.59 -12.34
N PHE A 55 9.75 -8.32 -12.66
CA PHE A 55 8.69 -7.95 -13.61
C PHE A 55 9.12 -8.15 -15.07
N GLU A 56 10.42 -8.15 -15.36
CA GLU A 56 10.91 -8.61 -16.67
C GLU A 56 10.67 -10.12 -16.86
N LYS A 57 10.85 -10.90 -15.80
CA LYS A 57 10.72 -12.36 -15.80
C LYS A 57 9.25 -12.82 -15.73
N TYR A 58 8.43 -12.15 -14.92
CA TYR A 58 7.04 -12.49 -14.65
C TYR A 58 6.15 -11.28 -14.92
N LYS A 59 5.41 -11.30 -16.03
CA LYS A 59 4.67 -10.14 -16.56
C LYS A 59 3.18 -10.22 -16.26
N ILE A 60 2.64 -11.43 -16.24
CA ILE A 60 1.22 -11.69 -16.04
C ILE A 60 0.99 -12.70 -14.92
N PRO A 61 -0.22 -12.76 -14.32
CA PRO A 61 -0.53 -13.72 -13.25
C PRO A 61 -0.17 -15.17 -13.63
N ASN A 62 -0.35 -15.53 -14.90
CA ASN A 62 -0.06 -16.86 -15.40
C ASN A 62 1.42 -17.25 -15.27
N ASP A 63 2.35 -16.30 -15.36
CA ASP A 63 3.78 -16.56 -15.23
C ASP A 63 4.11 -16.97 -13.78
N TYR A 64 3.57 -16.24 -12.80
CA TYR A 64 3.72 -16.54 -11.38
C TYR A 64 2.99 -17.85 -10.98
N ALA A 65 1.77 -18.04 -11.48
CA ALA A 65 0.96 -19.22 -11.19
C ALA A 65 1.64 -20.51 -11.68
N ASN A 66 2.34 -20.48 -12.83
CA ASN A 66 3.02 -21.64 -13.39
C ASN A 66 4.47 -21.82 -12.93
N ALA A 67 5.12 -20.78 -12.40
CA ALA A 67 6.51 -20.85 -11.95
C ALA A 67 6.73 -21.90 -10.84
N PRO A 68 7.78 -22.75 -10.90
CA PRO A 68 8.13 -23.64 -9.80
C PRO A 68 8.31 -22.86 -8.50
N ILE A 69 7.72 -23.35 -7.39
CA ILE A 69 7.77 -22.63 -6.11
C ILE A 69 9.22 -22.39 -5.63
N VAL A 70 10.11 -23.37 -5.86
CA VAL A 70 11.53 -23.26 -5.50
C VAL A 70 12.22 -22.14 -6.28
N GLU A 71 11.84 -21.93 -7.53
CA GLU A 71 12.39 -20.87 -8.38
C GLU A 71 11.92 -19.50 -7.90
N LEU A 72 10.60 -19.31 -7.68
CA LEU A 72 10.05 -18.08 -7.10
C LEU A 72 10.68 -17.77 -5.73
N GLU A 73 10.92 -18.79 -4.90
CA GLU A 73 11.62 -18.61 -3.63
C GLU A 73 13.06 -18.09 -3.83
N GLN A 74 13.79 -18.57 -4.84
CA GLN A 74 15.13 -18.05 -5.14
C GLN A 74 15.08 -16.62 -5.67
N ASP A 75 14.13 -16.31 -6.56
CA ASP A 75 13.99 -14.96 -7.12
C ASP A 75 13.69 -13.96 -6.02
N LEU A 76 12.84 -14.30 -5.05
CA LEU A 76 12.46 -13.43 -3.93
C LEU A 76 13.44 -13.48 -2.75
N LYS A 77 14.50 -14.29 -2.79
CA LYS A 77 15.36 -14.59 -1.62
C LYS A 77 16.05 -13.37 -1.00
N ARG A 78 16.17 -12.27 -1.75
CA ARG A 78 16.79 -11.01 -1.30
C ARG A 78 15.95 -10.24 -0.29
N ILE A 79 14.66 -10.58 -0.12
CA ILE A 79 13.78 -9.93 0.84
C ILE A 79 13.36 -10.87 1.98
N GLY A 80 12.98 -10.28 3.11
CA GLY A 80 12.49 -11.03 4.27
C GLY A 80 11.19 -11.76 3.96
N LEU A 81 10.97 -12.90 4.66
CA LEU A 81 9.77 -13.73 4.54
C LEU A 81 9.52 -14.29 3.12
N TYR A 82 10.55 -14.37 2.28
CA TYR A 82 10.45 -14.73 0.86
C TYR A 82 9.70 -16.04 0.59
N LYS A 83 9.84 -17.07 1.44
CA LYS A 83 9.10 -18.35 1.27
C LYS A 83 7.59 -18.17 1.36
N THR A 84 7.14 -17.40 2.34
CA THR A 84 5.72 -17.11 2.51
C THR A 84 5.24 -16.19 1.40
N LYS A 85 6.03 -15.17 1.03
CA LYS A 85 5.73 -14.25 -0.08
C LYS A 85 5.63 -14.97 -1.43
N ALA A 86 6.53 -15.92 -1.72
CA ALA A 86 6.50 -16.75 -2.92
C ALA A 86 5.22 -17.59 -3.01
N LYS A 87 4.82 -18.22 -1.88
CA LYS A 87 3.57 -18.96 -1.81
C LYS A 87 2.35 -18.06 -2.00
N ASN A 88 2.37 -16.89 -1.37
CA ASN A 88 1.28 -15.91 -1.47
C ASN A 88 1.15 -15.37 -2.90
N VAL A 89 2.22 -14.91 -3.54
CA VAL A 89 2.15 -14.37 -4.91
C VAL A 89 1.69 -15.42 -5.91
N LYS A 90 2.17 -16.67 -5.79
CA LYS A 90 1.74 -17.78 -6.64
C LYS A 90 0.25 -18.08 -6.45
N LYS A 91 -0.21 -18.21 -5.21
CA LYS A 91 -1.62 -18.50 -4.91
C LYS A 91 -2.54 -17.34 -5.25
N MET A 92 -2.13 -16.10 -4.99
CA MET A 92 -2.82 -14.89 -5.40
C MET A 92 -2.99 -14.86 -6.92
N SER A 93 -1.92 -15.13 -7.67
CA SER A 93 -1.97 -15.17 -9.13
C SER A 93 -2.91 -16.25 -9.66
N GLN A 94 -2.94 -17.43 -9.02
CA GLN A 94 -3.91 -18.48 -9.34
C GLN A 94 -5.35 -18.02 -9.12
N ILE A 95 -5.64 -17.40 -7.97
CA ILE A 95 -6.98 -16.87 -7.66
C ILE A 95 -7.40 -15.78 -8.66
N LEU A 96 -6.48 -14.89 -9.05
CA LEU A 96 -6.77 -13.87 -10.06
C LEU A 96 -7.19 -14.51 -11.40
N ILE A 97 -6.53 -15.58 -11.82
CA ILE A 97 -6.88 -16.32 -13.05
C ILE A 97 -8.25 -16.99 -12.90
N ASP A 98 -8.47 -17.71 -11.81
CA ASP A 98 -9.63 -18.57 -11.63
C ASP A 98 -10.93 -17.79 -11.33
N GLU A 99 -10.83 -16.72 -10.56
CA GLU A 99 -11.99 -15.98 -10.03
C GLU A 99 -12.17 -14.59 -10.66
N TYR A 100 -11.11 -13.99 -11.20
CA TYR A 100 -11.11 -12.58 -11.65
C TYR A 100 -10.60 -12.39 -13.09
N ASP A 101 -10.57 -13.44 -13.92
CA ASP A 101 -10.15 -13.37 -15.34
C ASP A 101 -8.74 -12.75 -15.53
N GLY A 102 -7.85 -13.02 -14.58
CA GLY A 102 -6.49 -12.50 -14.53
C GLY A 102 -6.37 -11.01 -14.18
N LYS A 103 -7.45 -10.36 -13.76
CA LYS A 103 -7.47 -8.92 -13.43
C LYS A 103 -7.48 -8.70 -11.92
N VAL A 104 -6.86 -7.59 -11.49
CA VAL A 104 -6.91 -7.16 -10.10
C VAL A 104 -8.32 -6.63 -9.79
N PRO A 105 -9.02 -7.15 -8.76
CA PRO A 105 -10.33 -6.65 -8.38
C PRO A 105 -10.25 -5.22 -7.82
N ASP A 106 -11.33 -4.46 -8.01
CA ASP A 106 -11.44 -3.04 -7.67
C ASP A 106 -12.25 -2.80 -6.38
N THR A 107 -12.49 -3.85 -5.59
CA THR A 107 -13.14 -3.74 -4.28
C THR A 107 -12.25 -4.22 -3.15
N ARG A 108 -12.35 -3.55 -2.00
CA ARG A 108 -11.54 -3.90 -0.81
C ARG A 108 -11.82 -5.34 -0.34
N GLU A 109 -13.09 -5.74 -0.36
CA GLU A 109 -13.51 -7.06 0.13
C GLU A 109 -12.96 -8.20 -0.73
N GLU A 110 -12.83 -8.00 -2.03
CA GLU A 110 -12.21 -8.98 -2.93
C GLU A 110 -10.69 -8.98 -2.79
N LEU A 111 -10.07 -7.79 -2.70
CA LEU A 111 -8.62 -7.68 -2.47
C LEU A 111 -8.22 -8.35 -1.15
N GLU A 112 -8.95 -8.14 -0.05
CA GLU A 112 -8.66 -8.77 1.25
C GLU A 112 -8.81 -10.31 1.25
N LYS A 113 -9.46 -10.92 0.23
CA LYS A 113 -9.48 -12.39 0.05
C LYS A 113 -8.17 -12.92 -0.53
N LEU A 114 -7.35 -12.07 -1.15
CA LEU A 114 -6.11 -12.48 -1.79
C LEU A 114 -5.03 -12.79 -0.73
N PRO A 115 -4.28 -13.91 -0.87
CA PRO A 115 -3.22 -14.26 0.06
C PRO A 115 -2.13 -13.19 0.17
N GLY A 116 -1.83 -12.75 1.38
CA GLY A 116 -0.84 -11.71 1.63
C GLY A 116 -1.37 -10.28 1.47
N VAL A 117 -2.64 -10.11 1.11
CA VAL A 117 -3.29 -8.80 0.98
C VAL A 117 -4.14 -8.56 2.22
N GLY A 118 -3.64 -7.74 3.13
CA GLY A 118 -4.43 -7.21 4.24
C GLY A 118 -5.09 -5.89 3.88
N ARG A 119 -5.90 -5.35 4.80
CA ARG A 119 -6.60 -4.06 4.64
C ARG A 119 -5.72 -2.92 4.12
N LYS A 120 -4.50 -2.78 4.67
CA LYS A 120 -3.55 -1.75 4.23
C LYS A 120 -3.16 -1.92 2.77
N THR A 121 -2.82 -3.14 2.36
CA THR A 121 -2.45 -3.47 0.98
C THR A 121 -3.62 -3.19 0.05
N ALA A 122 -4.83 -3.62 0.43
CA ALA A 122 -6.04 -3.36 -0.35
C ALA A 122 -6.28 -1.84 -0.54
N ASN A 123 -6.23 -1.05 0.54
CA ASN A 123 -6.43 0.39 0.46
C ASN A 123 -5.37 1.09 -0.42
N VAL A 124 -4.09 0.68 -0.36
CA VAL A 124 -3.05 1.23 -1.24
C VAL A 124 -3.33 0.91 -2.71
N VAL A 125 -3.71 -0.33 -3.01
CA VAL A 125 -4.06 -0.74 -4.38
C VAL A 125 -5.28 0.03 -4.90
N LEU A 126 -6.33 0.18 -4.10
CA LEU A 126 -7.51 0.96 -4.46
C LEU A 126 -7.18 2.43 -4.72
N SER A 127 -6.38 3.02 -3.83
CA SER A 127 -5.99 4.42 -3.92
C SER A 127 -5.11 4.73 -5.12
N VAL A 128 -4.18 3.84 -5.47
CA VAL A 128 -3.15 4.11 -6.51
C VAL A 128 -3.56 3.56 -7.87
N CYS A 129 -4.22 2.39 -7.94
CA CYS A 129 -4.64 1.79 -9.21
C CYS A 129 -6.00 2.29 -9.69
N PHE A 130 -6.93 2.55 -8.78
CA PHE A 130 -8.33 2.78 -9.12
C PHE A 130 -8.80 4.19 -8.77
N ASP A 131 -7.88 5.06 -8.32
CA ASP A 131 -8.15 6.41 -7.82
C ASP A 131 -9.29 6.44 -6.79
N GLN A 132 -9.49 5.33 -6.07
CA GLN A 132 -10.55 5.22 -5.09
C GLN A 132 -10.08 5.84 -3.78
N PRO A 133 -10.85 6.77 -3.20
CA PRO A 133 -10.47 7.45 -1.98
C PRO A 133 -10.43 6.44 -0.82
N ALA A 134 -9.21 6.05 -0.42
CA ALA A 134 -8.98 5.08 0.64
C ALA A 134 -7.88 5.55 1.58
N PHE A 135 -8.22 5.75 2.86
CA PHE A 135 -7.25 6.17 3.87
C PHE A 135 -6.54 4.95 4.49
N ALA A 136 -5.40 4.55 3.93
CA ALA A 136 -4.64 3.42 4.49
C ALA A 136 -3.89 3.84 5.78
N VAL A 137 -4.38 3.40 6.95
CA VAL A 137 -3.74 3.70 8.24
C VAL A 137 -2.64 2.69 8.54
N ASP A 138 -1.39 3.07 8.28
CA ASP A 138 -0.21 2.35 8.76
C ASP A 138 0.32 2.92 10.08
N THR A 139 1.50 2.47 10.52
CA THR A 139 2.12 2.95 11.77
C THR A 139 2.50 4.42 11.72
N HIS A 140 2.86 4.96 10.56
CA HIS A 140 3.24 6.36 10.37
C HIS A 140 2.00 7.25 10.41
N VAL A 141 0.99 6.94 9.58
CA VAL A 141 -0.30 7.63 9.56
C VAL A 141 -0.95 7.59 10.94
N ALA A 142 -0.97 6.43 11.61
CA ALA A 142 -1.53 6.32 12.95
C ALA A 142 -0.83 7.24 13.96
N ARG A 143 0.50 7.34 13.88
CA ARG A 143 1.29 8.15 14.80
C ARG A 143 1.15 9.64 14.53
N VAL A 144 1.14 10.05 13.26
CA VAL A 144 0.88 11.45 12.86
C VAL A 144 -0.54 11.86 13.29
N SER A 145 -1.54 11.01 13.05
CA SER A 145 -2.94 11.26 13.46
C SER A 145 -3.08 11.49 14.97
N LYS A 146 -2.35 10.72 15.78
CA LYS A 146 -2.33 10.88 17.24
C LYS A 146 -1.64 12.18 17.65
N ARG A 147 -0.48 12.49 17.06
CA ARG A 147 0.27 13.72 17.33
C ARG A 147 -0.49 14.99 16.96
N LEU A 148 -1.25 14.96 15.86
CA LEU A 148 -2.10 16.08 15.44
C LEU A 148 -3.37 16.24 16.31
N GLY A 149 -3.64 15.28 17.20
CA GLY A 149 -4.81 15.26 18.08
C GLY A 149 -6.10 14.84 17.37
N ILE A 150 -6.00 14.19 16.22
CA ILE A 150 -7.15 13.66 15.44
C ILE A 150 -7.59 12.31 16.03
N ALA A 151 -6.61 11.47 16.35
CA ALA A 151 -6.81 10.17 16.99
C ALA A 151 -6.37 10.16 18.46
N ASN A 152 -7.00 9.32 19.26
CA ASN A 152 -6.56 9.06 20.64
C ASN A 152 -5.47 7.98 20.66
N GLU A 153 -4.66 7.96 21.72
CA GLU A 153 -3.55 7.00 21.88
C GLU A 153 -3.98 5.52 21.74
N ASN A 154 -5.18 5.18 22.22
CA ASN A 154 -5.71 3.82 22.21
C ASN A 154 -6.62 3.51 21.01
N ASP A 155 -6.78 4.44 20.06
CA ASP A 155 -7.61 4.17 18.89
C ASP A 155 -6.95 3.13 17.98
N THR A 156 -7.76 2.15 17.55
CA THR A 156 -7.35 1.12 16.59
C THR A 156 -7.21 1.73 15.19
N PRO A 157 -6.43 1.12 14.26
CA PRO A 157 -6.29 1.62 12.89
C PRO A 157 -7.64 1.90 12.20
N LEU A 158 -8.63 1.03 12.39
CA LEU A 158 -9.99 1.22 11.86
C LEU A 158 -10.68 2.46 12.44
N LYS A 159 -10.49 2.75 13.72
CA LYS A 159 -11.09 3.93 14.36
C LYS A 159 -10.39 5.21 13.94
N ILE A 160 -9.09 5.14 13.70
CA ILE A 160 -8.30 6.25 13.13
C ILE A 160 -8.76 6.52 11.70
N GLU A 161 -8.90 5.49 10.87
CA GLU A 161 -9.38 5.58 9.48
C GLU A 161 -10.72 6.32 9.42
N LYS A 162 -11.71 5.88 10.21
CA LYS A 162 -13.02 6.55 10.29
C LYS A 162 -12.92 8.02 10.68
N LYS A 163 -12.10 8.34 11.69
CA LYS A 163 -11.91 9.72 12.13
C LYS A 163 -11.26 10.60 11.07
N LEU A 164 -10.33 10.06 10.28
CA LEU A 164 -9.68 10.80 9.20
C LEU A 164 -10.67 11.07 8.07
N ILE A 165 -11.46 10.06 7.70
CA ILE A 165 -12.54 10.16 6.72
C ILE A 165 -13.61 11.17 7.14
N ASP A 166 -13.95 11.24 8.42
CA ASP A 166 -14.94 12.20 8.95
C ASP A 166 -14.40 13.66 9.00
N VAL A 167 -13.08 13.82 9.02
CA VAL A 167 -12.41 15.12 9.25
C VAL A 167 -11.95 15.78 7.97
N PHE A 168 -11.45 14.99 7.01
CA PHE A 168 -10.85 15.51 5.78
C PHE A 168 -11.76 15.26 4.57
N PRO A 169 -11.77 16.19 3.59
CA PRO A 169 -12.55 16.02 2.37
C PRO A 169 -11.99 14.87 1.51
N GLU A 170 -12.88 14.14 0.86
CA GLU A 170 -12.62 12.88 0.15
C GLU A 170 -11.55 13.03 -0.94
N GLU A 171 -11.60 14.14 -1.67
CA GLU A 171 -10.65 14.50 -2.73
C GLU A 171 -9.21 14.69 -2.22
N LYS A 172 -9.00 14.88 -0.92
CA LYS A 172 -7.68 15.07 -0.31
C LYS A 172 -7.09 13.79 0.28
N TRP A 173 -7.85 12.69 0.38
CA TRP A 173 -7.41 11.50 1.13
C TRP A 173 -6.15 10.85 0.57
N CYS A 174 -6.05 10.70 -0.76
CA CYS A 174 -4.89 10.08 -1.40
C CYS A 174 -3.61 10.91 -1.21
N ALA A 175 -3.69 12.23 -1.45
CA ALA A 175 -2.58 13.14 -1.22
C ALA A 175 -2.16 13.13 0.26
N LEU A 176 -3.12 13.32 1.17
CA LEU A 176 -2.86 13.39 2.60
C LEU A 176 -2.27 12.09 3.15
N HIS A 177 -2.70 10.92 2.64
CA HIS A 177 -2.11 9.63 3.00
C HIS A 177 -0.60 9.60 2.74
N HIS A 178 -0.17 9.96 1.52
CA HIS A 178 1.25 9.99 1.18
C HIS A 178 1.99 11.08 1.96
N GLN A 179 1.42 12.28 2.10
CA GLN A 179 2.01 13.39 2.85
C GLN A 179 2.28 13.02 4.32
N MET A 180 1.36 12.30 4.96
CA MET A 180 1.53 11.83 6.35
C MET A 180 2.64 10.78 6.49
N ILE A 181 2.83 9.90 5.49
CA ILE A 181 3.93 8.94 5.45
C ILE A 181 5.27 9.69 5.30
N PHE A 182 5.35 10.64 4.38
CA PHE A 182 6.55 11.45 4.13
C PHE A 182 6.96 12.27 5.35
N PHE A 183 6.00 12.96 5.98
CA PHE A 183 6.23 13.76 7.18
C PHE A 183 6.86 12.95 8.30
N TRP A 184 6.38 11.73 8.53
CA TRP A 184 6.97 10.88 9.55
C TRP A 184 8.38 10.42 9.16
N THR A 185 8.56 9.96 7.93
CA THR A 185 9.83 9.38 7.46
C THR A 185 10.96 10.40 7.50
N LEU A 186 10.69 11.65 7.14
CA LEU A 186 11.68 12.73 7.13
C LEU A 186 11.91 13.35 8.52
N SER A 187 10.91 13.34 9.40
CA SER A 187 11.07 13.78 10.81
C SER A 187 12.03 12.91 11.63
N LEU A 188 12.44 11.74 11.13
CA LEU A 188 13.48 10.91 11.78
C LEU A 188 14.92 11.35 11.44
N TYR A 189 15.10 12.22 10.44
CA TYR A 189 16.40 12.69 9.96
C TYR A 189 16.69 14.16 10.30
N SER A 190 15.78 14.82 11.01
CA SER A 190 15.88 16.21 11.50
C SER A 190 15.91 16.24 13.02
#